data_AF-A0A3B8HS82-F1
#
_entry.id   AF-A0A3B8HS82-F1
#
_cell.length_a   1.000
_cell.length_b   1.000
_cell.length_c   1.000
_cell.angle_alpha   90.00
_cell.angle_beta   90.00
_cell.angle_gamma   90.00
#
_symmetry.space_group_name_H-M   'P 1'
#
loop_
_entity.id
_entity.type
_entity.pdbx_description
1 polymer ?
#
loop_
_entity_poly.entity_id
_entity_poly.type
_entity_poly.pdbx_seq_one_letter_code
_entity_poly.pdbx_strand_id
1 'polypeptide(L)'
;HESVIEHEKVTVLFVVDRGVSHEIVRHRIASYSQESTRYCNYSQDKFGREITLIEPYFLKDRPSYSLWKQACQTAEECYIKMLDEGCSPQEARSVLPNSLKTELAATFNMREWRHFFLLRCAAPAHPQMRQVAIPLLHLFQEKFPVLFNDIPYDESFPQEHYAEIIISDDQFRPEQ
;
A
#
# COMPACT_ATOMS: atom_id res chain seq x y z
N HIS A 1 -19.77 -20.19 -12.47
CA HIS A 1 -19.28 -19.54 -13.71
C HIS A 1 -18.69 -18.18 -13.36
N GLU A 2 -17.41 -18.12 -13.02
CA GLU A 2 -16.77 -16.85 -12.57
C GLU A 2 -16.47 -15.88 -13.71
N SER A 3 -16.51 -16.32 -14.96
CA SER A 3 -16.28 -15.44 -16.12
C SER A 3 -17.27 -14.27 -16.18
N VAL A 4 -18.49 -14.44 -15.66
CA VAL A 4 -19.53 -13.41 -15.68
C VAL A 4 -19.15 -12.20 -14.82
N ILE A 5 -18.41 -12.40 -13.73
CA ILE A 5 -18.04 -11.32 -12.82
C ILE A 5 -16.76 -10.59 -13.26
N GLU A 6 -16.10 -11.04 -14.33
CA GLU A 6 -14.93 -10.35 -14.90
C GLU A 6 -15.29 -9.05 -15.63
N HIS A 7 -16.58 -8.85 -15.96
CA HIS A 7 -17.07 -7.66 -16.66
C HIS A 7 -17.17 -6.42 -15.78
N GLU A 8 -17.23 -6.59 -14.45
CA GLU A 8 -17.28 -5.51 -13.48
C GLU A 8 -15.94 -5.36 -12.75
N LYS A 9 -15.64 -4.14 -12.31
CA LYS A 9 -14.34 -3.78 -11.73
C LYS A 9 -14.45 -2.73 -10.64
N VAL A 10 -13.50 -2.77 -9.70
CA VAL A 10 -13.33 -1.75 -8.67
C VAL A 10 -11.89 -1.26 -8.73
N THR A 11 -11.71 0.05 -8.54
CA THR A 11 -10.40 0.68 -8.39
C THR A 11 -10.21 1.09 -6.94
N VAL A 12 -9.06 0.76 -6.38
CA VAL A 12 -8.67 1.13 -5.01
C VAL A 12 -7.36 1.89 -5.07
N LEU A 13 -7.29 3.02 -4.37
CA LEU A 13 -6.04 3.74 -4.12
C LEU A 13 -5.44 3.22 -2.80
N PHE A 14 -4.35 2.47 -2.89
CA PHE A 14 -3.61 1.99 -1.73
C PHE A 14 -2.56 3.03 -1.31
N VAL A 15 -2.57 3.42 -0.04
CA VAL A 15 -1.49 4.17 0.60
C VAL A 15 -0.74 3.20 1.53
N VAL A 16 0.39 2.68 1.07
CA VAL A 16 1.11 1.58 1.72
C VAL A 16 2.63 1.79 1.66
N ASP A 17 3.40 0.94 2.33
CA ASP A 17 4.84 0.91 2.12
C ASP A 17 5.22 0.24 0.79
N ARG A 18 6.44 0.50 0.31
CA ARG A 18 6.97 -0.11 -0.92
C ARG A 18 7.00 -1.63 -0.86
N GLY A 19 7.32 -2.21 0.30
CA GLY A 19 7.32 -3.67 0.52
C GLY A 19 5.96 -4.29 0.23
N VAL A 20 4.89 -3.78 0.83
CA VAL A 20 3.51 -4.22 0.57
C VAL A 20 3.12 -3.96 -0.89
N SER A 21 3.46 -2.80 -1.46
CA SER A 21 3.15 -2.52 -2.87
C SER A 21 3.79 -3.53 -3.83
N HIS A 22 5.02 -3.99 -3.54
CA HIS A 22 5.73 -5.01 -4.31
C HIS A 22 5.07 -6.38 -4.24
N GLU A 23 4.25 -6.65 -3.21
CA GLU A 23 3.40 -7.83 -3.15
C GLU A 23 2.08 -7.65 -3.90
N ILE A 24 1.47 -6.45 -3.85
CA ILE A 24 0.23 -6.14 -4.57
C ILE A 24 0.44 -6.30 -6.07
N VAL A 25 1.48 -5.69 -6.64
CA VAL A 25 1.73 -5.68 -8.10
C VAL A 25 2.07 -7.06 -8.69
N ARG A 26 2.16 -8.11 -7.87
CA ARG A 26 2.33 -9.50 -8.32
C ARG A 26 1.01 -10.13 -8.80
N HIS A 27 -0.13 -9.53 -8.48
CA HIS A 27 -1.42 -9.88 -9.08
C HIS A 27 -1.46 -9.31 -10.50
N ARG A 28 -1.36 -10.19 -11.51
CA ARG A 28 -1.02 -9.78 -12.88
C ARG A 28 -2.24 -9.37 -13.71
N ILE A 29 -3.43 -9.82 -13.34
CA ILE A 29 -4.67 -9.56 -14.09
C ILE A 29 -5.27 -8.25 -13.56
N ALA A 30 -4.56 -7.16 -13.82
CA ALA A 30 -4.76 -5.89 -13.14
C ALA A 30 -4.25 -4.71 -13.96
N SER A 31 -4.72 -3.51 -13.60
CA SER A 31 -4.11 -2.25 -14.05
C SER A 31 -3.58 -1.47 -12.84
N TYR A 32 -2.37 -0.93 -12.96
CA TYR A 32 -1.68 -0.22 -11.88
C TYR A 32 -1.24 1.17 -12.31
N SER A 33 -1.38 2.15 -11.43
CA SER A 33 -0.69 3.44 -11.50
C SER A 33 -0.05 3.72 -10.15
N GLN A 34 1.28 3.79 -10.12
CA GLN A 34 2.05 3.90 -8.88
C GLN A 34 2.85 5.21 -8.87
N GLU A 35 2.88 5.85 -7.71
CA GLU A 35 3.76 6.97 -7.44
C GLU A 35 5.22 6.59 -7.75
N SER A 36 5.91 7.43 -8.52
CA SER A 36 7.28 7.18 -8.96
C SER A 36 8.29 7.86 -8.05
N THR A 37 9.16 7.08 -7.42
CA THR A 37 10.33 7.61 -6.68
C THR A 37 11.37 8.30 -7.58
N ARG A 38 11.23 8.25 -8.90
CA ARG A 38 12.14 8.95 -9.84
C ARG A 38 11.73 10.41 -10.05
N TYR A 39 10.44 10.71 -9.92
CA TYR A 39 9.85 12.00 -10.28
C TYR A 39 9.28 12.76 -9.08
N CYS A 40 9.12 12.10 -7.92
CA CYS A 40 8.82 12.80 -6.67
C CYS A 40 10.03 13.67 -6.30
N ASN A 41 9.88 14.98 -6.53
CA ASN A 41 10.80 15.98 -6.02
C ASN A 41 10.66 16.04 -4.50
N TYR A 42 11.49 15.29 -3.79
CA TYR A 42 11.81 15.55 -2.39
C TYR A 42 12.67 16.83 -2.22
N SER A 43 12.83 17.63 -3.29
CA SER A 43 13.84 18.67 -3.43
C SER A 43 13.29 20.09 -3.62
N GLN A 44 11.97 20.31 -3.71
CA GLN A 44 11.43 21.66 -3.98
C GLN A 44 10.36 22.13 -2.97
N ASP A 45 10.83 22.89 -1.98
CA ASP A 45 10.28 24.15 -1.43
C ASP A 45 8.78 24.27 -1.02
N LYS A 46 8.00 23.19 -0.94
CA LYS A 46 6.63 23.29 -0.38
C LYS A 46 6.28 22.31 0.74
N PHE A 47 7.01 21.22 0.85
CA PHE A 47 7.01 20.35 2.02
C PHE A 47 8.47 19.95 2.20
N GLY A 48 8.98 19.93 3.44
CA GLY A 48 10.39 19.70 3.73
C GLY A 48 10.98 18.51 2.96
N ARG A 49 12.32 18.41 2.89
CA ARG A 49 13.07 17.32 2.25
C ARG A 49 12.84 15.93 2.92
N GLU A 50 11.66 15.72 3.49
CA GLU A 50 11.29 14.63 4.35
C GLU A 50 10.64 13.52 3.52
N ILE A 51 11.10 12.29 3.75
CA ILE A 51 10.45 11.11 3.20
C ILE A 51 9.26 10.73 4.09
N THR A 52 8.14 10.37 3.47
CA THR A 52 7.03 9.78 4.23
C THR A 52 7.24 8.27 4.35
N LEU A 53 7.08 7.74 5.55
CA LEU A 53 7.23 6.32 5.86
C LEU A 53 5.90 5.77 6.38
N ILE A 54 5.62 4.50 6.10
CA ILE A 54 4.56 3.76 6.79
C ILE A 54 5.21 2.97 7.92
N GLU A 55 4.79 3.27 9.14
CA GLU A 55 5.27 2.60 10.34
C GLU A 55 4.78 1.15 10.40
N PRO A 56 5.67 0.17 10.63
CA PRO A 56 5.24 -1.22 10.82
C PRO A 56 4.54 -1.37 12.17
N TYR A 57 3.22 -1.57 12.14
CA TYR A 57 2.39 -1.63 13.35
C TYR A 57 2.92 -2.62 14.40
N PHE A 58 3.48 -3.75 13.96
CA PHE A 58 4.00 -4.81 14.82
C PHE A 58 5.31 -4.45 15.55
N LEU A 59 5.92 -3.29 15.25
CA LEU A 59 7.09 -2.79 15.97
C LEU A 59 6.77 -1.74 17.03
N LYS A 60 5.61 -1.05 16.98
CA LYS A 60 5.33 0.18 17.74
C LYS A 60 5.67 0.13 19.24
N ASP A 61 5.42 -0.99 19.90
CA ASP A 61 5.66 -1.17 21.34
C ASP A 61 6.87 -2.08 21.64
N ARG A 62 7.71 -2.33 20.64
CA ARG A 62 8.91 -3.18 20.77
C ARG A 62 10.17 -2.31 20.85
N PRO A 63 11.21 -2.74 21.60
CA PRO A 63 12.52 -2.09 21.58
C PRO A 63 13.12 -1.96 20.17
N SER A 64 12.75 -2.85 19.25
CA SER A 64 13.18 -2.81 17.85
C SER A 64 12.60 -1.64 17.04
N TYR A 65 11.60 -0.93 17.55
CA TYR A 65 11.08 0.29 16.90
C TYR A 65 12.17 1.36 16.76
N SER A 66 12.99 1.56 17.79
CA SER A 66 14.06 2.56 17.75
C SER A 66 15.12 2.22 16.69
N LEU A 67 15.42 0.93 16.52
CA LEU A 67 16.33 0.45 15.48
C LEU A 67 15.77 0.71 14.08
N TRP A 68 14.48 0.42 13.87
CA TRP A 68 13.80 0.72 12.60
C TRP A 68 13.80 2.23 12.31
N LYS A 69 13.45 3.04 13.31
CA LYS A 69 13.42 4.50 13.20
C LYS A 69 14.80 5.08 12.87
N GLN A 70 15.84 4.64 13.58
CA GLN A 70 17.22 5.07 13.33
C GLN A 70 17.68 4.69 11.92
N ALA A 71 17.36 3.48 11.45
CA ALA A 71 17.70 3.05 10.10
C ALA A 71 17.02 3.91 9.04
N CYS A 72 15.74 4.25 9.23
CA CYS A 72 15.02 5.11 8.29
C CYS A 72 15.55 6.55 8.27
N GLN A 73 15.87 7.13 9.44
CA GLN A 73 16.49 8.45 9.55
C GLN A 73 17.86 8.48 8.86
N THR A 74 18.67 7.44 9.06
CA THR A 74 19.98 7.33 8.41
C THR A 74 19.83 7.26 6.89
N ALA A 75 18.85 6.48 6.40
CA ALA A 75 18.58 6.37 4.97
C ALA A 75 18.15 7.71 4.35
N GLU A 76 17.31 8.48 5.04
CA GLU A 76 16.89 9.83 4.63
C GLU A 76 18.07 10.81 4.56
N GLU A 77 18.91 10.86 5.60
CA GLU A 77 20.11 11.70 5.61
C GLU A 77 21.07 11.35 4.47
N CYS A 78 21.29 10.05 4.23
CA CYS A 78 22.11 9.57 3.11
C CYS A 78 21.50 9.95 1.77
N TYR A 79 20.17 9.82 1.61
CA TYR A 79 19.48 10.20 0.39
C TYR A 79 19.71 11.68 0.06
N ILE A 80 19.54 12.58 1.04
CA ILE A 80 19.76 14.02 0.87
C ILE A 80 21.22 14.31 0.53
N LYS A 81 22.18 13.71 1.24
CA LYS A 81 23.62 13.88 0.97
C LYS A 81 23.99 13.43 -0.44
N MET A 82 23.46 12.30 -0.93
CA MET A 82 23.70 11.84 -2.29
C MET A 82 23.17 12.83 -3.33
N LEU A 83 22.03 13.46 -3.09
CA LEU A 83 21.51 14.52 -3.96
C LEU A 83 22.42 15.75 -3.95
N ASP A 84 22.87 16.19 -2.78
CA ASP A 84 23.77 17.34 -2.62
C ASP A 84 25.15 17.07 -3.27
N GLU A 85 25.59 15.81 -3.34
CA GLU A 85 26.79 15.35 -4.06
C GLU A 85 26.60 15.22 -5.58
N GLY A 86 25.38 15.46 -6.09
CA GLY A 86 25.06 15.48 -7.52
C GLY A 86 24.54 14.16 -8.10
N CYS A 87 24.23 13.15 -7.28
CA CYS A 87 23.51 11.98 -7.76
C CYS A 87 22.10 12.35 -8.24
N SER A 88 21.64 11.70 -9.30
CA SER A 88 20.25 11.85 -9.73
C SER A 88 19.28 11.22 -8.71
N PRO A 89 18.00 11.66 -8.63
CA PRO A 89 17.01 11.06 -7.73
C PRO A 89 16.85 9.54 -7.90
N GLN A 90 16.99 9.03 -9.13
CA GLN A 90 16.88 7.61 -9.43
C GLN A 90 18.08 6.77 -8.95
N GLU A 91 19.24 7.39 -8.72
CA GLU A 91 20.43 6.78 -8.11
C GLU A 91 20.35 6.91 -6.59
N ALA A 92 20.10 8.12 -6.08
CA ALA A 92 20.01 8.40 -4.66
C ALA A 92 18.95 7.53 -3.95
N ARG A 93 17.82 7.25 -4.60
CA ARG A 93 16.76 6.40 -4.02
C ARG A 93 17.20 4.97 -3.66
N SER A 94 18.38 4.52 -4.09
CA SER A 94 18.92 3.20 -3.77
C SER A 94 19.09 2.96 -2.27
N VAL A 95 19.18 4.02 -1.46
CA VAL A 95 19.28 3.91 0.01
C VAL A 95 17.92 3.90 0.72
N LEU A 96 16.82 4.22 0.02
CA LEU A 96 15.51 4.36 0.66
C LEU A 96 14.97 3.00 1.13
N PRO A 97 14.34 2.96 2.32
CA PRO A 97 13.89 1.70 2.91
C PRO A 97 12.60 1.19 2.25
N ASN A 98 12.31 -0.10 2.43
CA ASN A 98 11.01 -0.69 2.03
C ASN A 98 9.81 -0.01 2.71
N SER A 99 10.01 0.57 3.90
CA SER A 99 8.98 1.32 4.64
C SER A 99 8.58 2.65 4.00
N LEU A 100 9.24 3.07 2.92
CA LEU A 100 8.88 4.28 2.18
C LEU A 100 7.41 4.21 1.73
N LYS A 101 6.64 5.25 2.03
CA LYS A 101 5.25 5.39 1.56
C LYS A 101 5.22 5.39 0.03
N THR A 102 4.17 4.79 -0.50
CA THR A 102 3.80 4.88 -1.90
C THR A 102 2.30 4.89 -2.03
N GLU A 103 1.82 5.58 -3.05
CA GLU A 103 0.45 5.49 -3.50
C GLU A 103 0.38 4.58 -4.73
N LEU A 104 -0.59 3.67 -4.75
CA LEU A 104 -0.81 2.71 -5.82
C LEU A 104 -2.31 2.61 -6.12
N ALA A 105 -2.74 3.18 -7.24
CA ALA A 105 -4.05 2.89 -7.79
C ALA A 105 -4.01 1.50 -8.43
N ALA A 106 -4.89 0.60 -8.00
CA ALA A 106 -5.04 -0.75 -8.53
C ALA A 106 -6.48 -0.98 -8.95
N THR A 107 -6.67 -1.37 -10.22
CA THR A 107 -7.99 -1.73 -10.77
C THR A 107 -8.00 -3.21 -11.09
N PHE A 108 -8.83 -3.96 -10.37
CA PHE A 108 -9.09 -5.38 -10.64
C PHE A 108 -10.55 -5.58 -11.04
N ASN A 109 -10.81 -6.59 -11.87
CA ASN A 109 -12.18 -7.08 -12.03
C ASN A 109 -12.62 -7.86 -10.78
N MET A 110 -13.91 -8.15 -10.63
CA MET A 110 -14.41 -8.80 -9.40
C MET A 110 -13.82 -10.19 -9.17
N ARG A 111 -13.48 -10.93 -10.24
CA ARG A 111 -12.82 -12.24 -10.12
C ARG A 111 -11.42 -12.11 -9.53
N GLU A 112 -10.64 -11.15 -10.00
CA GLU A 112 -9.30 -10.91 -9.48
C GLU A 112 -9.36 -10.29 -8.07
N TRP A 113 -10.37 -9.48 -7.73
CA TRP A 113 -10.58 -9.07 -6.34
C TRP A 113 -10.81 -10.27 -5.41
N ARG A 114 -11.61 -11.26 -5.82
CA ARG A 114 -11.77 -12.52 -5.06
C ARG A 114 -10.42 -13.22 -4.88
N HIS A 115 -9.64 -13.34 -5.96
CA HIS A 115 -8.30 -13.94 -5.91
C HIS A 115 -7.34 -13.18 -4.98
N PHE A 116 -7.37 -11.84 -5.04
CA PHE A 116 -6.59 -10.97 -4.17
C PHE A 116 -6.90 -11.25 -2.70
N PHE A 117 -8.16 -11.21 -2.30
CA PHE A 117 -8.55 -11.42 -0.91
C PHE A 117 -8.22 -12.84 -0.42
N LEU A 118 -8.47 -13.88 -1.24
CA LEU A 118 -8.11 -15.26 -0.90
C LEU A 118 -6.63 -15.42 -0.54
N LEU A 119 -5.74 -14.69 -1.21
CA LEU A 119 -4.30 -14.75 -0.94
C LEU A 119 -3.84 -13.76 0.13
N ARG A 120 -4.39 -12.54 0.14
CA ARG A 120 -3.87 -11.41 0.94
C ARG A 120 -4.53 -11.24 2.29
N CYS A 121 -5.70 -11.84 2.49
CA CYS A 121 -6.37 -11.93 3.78
C CYS A 121 -5.99 -13.20 4.57
N ALA A 122 -5.29 -14.16 3.96
CA ALA A 122 -4.90 -15.41 4.60
C ALA A 122 -3.77 -15.21 5.64
N ALA A 123 -3.75 -16.05 6.69
CA ALA A 123 -2.76 -15.96 7.77
C ALA A 123 -1.28 -15.97 7.32
N PRO A 124 -0.87 -16.71 6.27
CA PRO A 124 0.51 -16.67 5.77
C PRO A 124 0.89 -15.37 5.06
N ALA A 125 -0.07 -14.51 4.70
CA ALA A 125 0.21 -13.23 4.09
C ALA A 125 0.96 -12.31 5.06
N HIS A 126 1.80 -11.44 4.50
CA HIS A 126 2.55 -10.47 5.28
C HIS A 126 1.61 -9.71 6.23
N PRO A 127 1.95 -9.53 7.52
CA PRO A 127 1.01 -8.93 8.47
C PRO A 127 0.56 -7.52 8.06
N GLN A 128 1.46 -6.73 7.47
CA GLN A 128 1.15 -5.39 6.95
C GLN A 128 0.29 -5.42 5.66
N MET A 129 0.30 -6.53 4.91
CA MET A 129 -0.64 -6.73 3.80
C MET A 129 -2.05 -7.02 4.35
N ARG A 130 -2.16 -7.88 5.36
CA ARG A 130 -3.44 -8.14 6.05
C ARG A 130 -4.05 -6.86 6.64
N GLN A 131 -3.18 -5.96 7.13
CA GLN A 131 -3.55 -4.64 7.63
C GLN A 131 -4.44 -3.83 6.68
N VAL A 132 -4.20 -3.93 5.37
CA VAL A 132 -4.98 -3.24 4.33
C VAL A 132 -6.01 -4.14 3.65
N ALA A 133 -5.70 -5.43 3.48
CA ALA A 133 -6.54 -6.35 2.71
C ALA A 133 -7.80 -6.79 3.47
N ILE A 134 -7.72 -7.05 4.78
CA ILE A 134 -8.85 -7.51 5.59
C ILE A 134 -9.94 -6.41 5.75
N PRO A 135 -9.63 -5.18 6.17
CA PRO A 135 -10.66 -4.14 6.22
C PRO A 135 -11.26 -3.84 4.83
N LEU A 136 -10.47 -3.95 3.76
CA LEU A 136 -10.98 -3.82 2.40
C LEU A 136 -11.94 -4.97 2.03
N LEU A 137 -11.64 -6.21 2.43
CA LEU A 137 -12.57 -7.33 2.24
C LEU A 137 -13.89 -7.09 2.97
N HIS A 138 -13.86 -6.58 4.21
CA HIS A 138 -15.09 -6.25 4.94
C HIS A 138 -15.95 -5.22 4.19
N LEU A 139 -15.33 -4.20 3.59
CA LEU A 139 -16.06 -3.25 2.73
C LEU A 139 -16.68 -3.97 1.52
N PHE A 140 -15.95 -4.88 0.86
CA PHE A 140 -16.46 -5.63 -0.28
C PHE A 140 -17.59 -6.58 0.12
N GLN A 141 -17.53 -7.19 1.31
CA GLN A 141 -18.61 -8.00 1.88
C GLN A 141 -19.86 -7.17 2.19
N GLU A 142 -19.68 -5.92 2.67
CA GLU A 142 -20.79 -4.98 2.87
C GLU A 142 -21.43 -4.56 1.54
N LYS A 143 -20.63 -4.16 0.54
CA LYS A 143 -21.14 -3.62 -0.74
C LYS A 143 -21.62 -4.70 -1.71
N PHE A 144 -20.98 -5.87 -1.70
CA PHE A 144 -21.20 -6.95 -2.66
C PHE A 144 -21.29 -8.32 -1.96
N PRO A 145 -22.21 -8.53 -1.01
CA PRO A 145 -22.22 -9.70 -0.12
C PRO A 145 -22.29 -11.04 -0.87
N VAL A 146 -23.08 -11.10 -1.96
CA VAL A 146 -23.22 -12.32 -2.79
C VAL A 146 -21.89 -12.74 -3.43
N LEU A 147 -20.97 -11.80 -3.64
CA LEU A 147 -19.69 -12.04 -4.31
C LEU A 147 -18.52 -12.24 -3.35
N PHE A 148 -18.63 -11.92 -2.05
CA PHE A 148 -17.46 -11.89 -1.16
C PHE A 148 -17.69 -12.50 0.24
N ASN A 149 -18.92 -12.78 0.65
CA ASN A 149 -19.19 -13.36 1.98
C ASN A 149 -18.63 -14.78 2.17
N ASP A 150 -18.34 -15.49 1.08
CA ASP A 150 -17.74 -16.82 1.09
C ASP A 150 -16.20 -16.81 1.23
N ILE A 151 -15.55 -15.63 1.15
CA ILE A 151 -14.10 -15.53 1.21
C ILE A 151 -13.62 -15.61 2.66
N PRO A 152 -12.78 -16.61 3.01
CA PRO A 152 -12.16 -16.67 4.33
C PRO A 152 -11.07 -15.62 4.48
N TYR A 153 -10.86 -15.18 5.71
CA TYR A 153 -9.76 -14.31 6.10
C TYR A 153 -9.21 -14.74 7.45
N ASP A 154 -8.06 -14.19 7.83
CA ASP A 154 -7.48 -14.42 9.14
C ASP A 154 -8.23 -13.64 10.23
N GLU A 155 -9.18 -14.31 10.87
CA GLU A 155 -9.96 -13.80 11.99
C GLU A 155 -9.11 -13.50 13.24
N SER A 156 -7.86 -14.01 13.32
CA SER A 156 -6.97 -13.72 14.44
C SER A 156 -6.24 -12.37 14.32
N PHE A 157 -6.33 -11.70 13.17
CA PHE A 157 -5.67 -10.42 12.94
C PHE A 157 -6.38 -9.28 13.71
N PRO A 158 -5.70 -8.55 14.63
CA PRO A 158 -6.35 -7.57 15.50
C PRO A 158 -6.97 -6.39 14.75
N GLN A 159 -8.24 -6.09 15.06
CA GLN A 159 -9.00 -4.99 14.41
C GLN A 159 -8.39 -3.61 14.68
N GLU A 160 -7.76 -3.41 15.83
CA GLU A 160 -7.06 -2.16 16.19
C GLU A 160 -5.92 -1.78 15.23
N HIS A 161 -5.43 -2.74 14.44
CA HIS A 161 -4.40 -2.49 13.45
C HIS A 161 -4.97 -2.23 12.05
N TYR A 162 -6.26 -2.41 11.82
CA TYR A 162 -6.85 -2.25 10.49
C TYR A 162 -6.55 -0.86 9.93
N ALA A 163 -6.16 -0.81 8.66
CA ALA A 163 -6.02 0.44 7.95
C ALA A 163 -7.39 1.13 7.79
N GLU A 164 -7.36 2.45 7.75
CA GLU A 164 -8.53 3.26 7.48
C GLU A 164 -9.01 3.06 6.03
N ILE A 165 -10.32 2.93 5.87
CA ILE A 165 -10.97 2.86 4.56
C ILE A 165 -11.72 4.16 4.32
N ILE A 166 -11.27 4.90 3.30
CA ILE A 166 -11.87 6.18 2.92
C ILE A 166 -12.67 5.96 1.63
N ILE A 167 -13.99 6.10 1.72
CA ILE A 167 -14.87 6.09 0.54
C ILE A 167 -14.86 7.50 -0.06
N SER A 168 -14.18 7.65 -1.19
CA SER A 168 -14.17 8.91 -1.92
C SER A 168 -14.85 8.74 -3.27
N ASP A 169 -16.18 8.85 -3.28
CA ASP A 169 -16.92 9.08 -4.53
C ASP A 169 -16.51 10.42 -5.19
N ASP A 170 -15.88 11.32 -4.41
CA ASP A 170 -15.52 12.68 -4.79
C ASP A 170 -14.07 12.84 -5.31
N GLN A 171 -13.14 11.91 -5.06
CA GLN A 171 -11.76 12.06 -5.56
C GLN A 171 -11.65 11.89 -7.09
N PHE A 172 -12.66 11.30 -7.73
CA PHE A 172 -12.75 11.11 -9.18
C PHE A 172 -13.88 11.94 -9.82
N ARG A 173 -14.41 12.96 -9.14
CA ARG A 173 -15.30 13.96 -9.78
C ARG A 173 -14.44 15.11 -10.29
N PRO A 174 -14.26 15.28 -11.62
CA PRO A 174 -13.38 16.30 -12.16
C PRO A 174 -13.87 17.74 -11.96
N GLU A 175 -15.05 17.97 -11.38
CA GLU A 175 -15.66 19.31 -11.27
C GLU A 175 -16.54 19.43 -10.01
N GLN A 176 -16.13 20.31 -9.08
CA GLN A 176 -17.02 21.35 -8.55
C GLN A 176 -16.50 22.70 -9.06
#